data_AF-A0A652M3C7-F1
#
_entry.id   AF-A0A652M3C7-F1
#
_cell.length_a   1.000
_cell.length_b   1.000
_cell.length_c   1.000
_cell.angle_alpha   90.00
_cell.angle_beta   90.00
_cell.angle_gamma   90.00
#
_symmetry.space_group_name_H-M   'P 1'
#
loop_
_entity.id
_entity.type
_entity.pdbx_description
1 polymer ?
#
loop_
_entity_poly.entity_id
_entity_poly.type
_entity_poly.pdbx_seq_one_letter_code
_entity_poly.pdbx_strand_id
1 'polypeptide(L)' 'MEAVRLIVASRRALAGSGDTDEVVAEAWQAQALAQAIGSRFAVSGPPELRGEALGLTELAGRGC' A
#
# COMPACT_ATOMS: atom_id res chain seq x y z
N MET A 1 6.95 -10.05 19.77
CA MET A 1 5.56 -10.20 20.25
C MET A 1 4.58 -9.13 19.71
N GLU A 2 5.03 -8.06 19.04
CA GLU A 2 4.13 -7.02 18.48
C GLU A 2 3.58 -7.35 17.08
N ALA A 3 4.42 -7.88 16.19
CA ALA A 3 4.01 -8.23 14.82
C ALA A 3 2.88 -9.27 14.78
N VAL A 4 2.92 -10.28 15.66
CA VAL A 4 1.86 -11.29 15.78
C VAL A 4 0.53 -10.65 16.21
N ARG A 5 0.56 -9.62 17.08
CA ARG A 5 -0.63 -8.88 17.49
C ARG A 5 -1.20 -8.05 16.35
N LEU A 6 -0.35 -7.35 15.59
CA LEU A 6 -0.74 -6.59 14.39
C LEU A 6 -1.36 -7.49 13.32
N ILE A 7 -0.80 -8.68 13.10
CA ILE A 7 -1.34 -9.66 12.14
C ILE A 7 -2.72 -10.16 12.59
N VAL A 8 -2.88 -10.52 13.88
CA VAL A 8 -4.17 -10.98 14.41
C VAL A 8 -5.23 -9.87 14.40
N ALA A 9 -4.83 -8.64 14.74
CA ALA A 9 -5.71 -7.47 14.69
C ALA A 9 -6.17 -7.18 13.25
N SER A 10 -5.24 -7.22 12.30
CA SER A 10 -5.54 -7.03 10.87
C SER A 10 -6.46 -8.13 10.35
N ARG A 11 -6.20 -9.41 10.67
CA ARG A 11 -7.07 -10.54 10.26
C ARG A 11 -8.49 -10.43 10.84
N ARG A 12 -8.64 -9.95 12.07
CA ARG A 12 -9.96 -9.74 12.69
C ARG A 12 -10.71 -8.57 12.08
N ALA A 13 -10.00 -7.48 11.75
CA ALA A 13 -10.59 -6.36 11.03
C ALA A 13 -11.06 -6.78 9.63
N LEU A 14 -10.24 -7.54 8.89
CA LEU A 14 -10.56 -8.10 7.58
C LEU A 14 -11.76 -9.05 7.62
N ALA A 15 -11.87 -9.89 8.66
CA ALA A 15 -13.00 -10.79 8.83
C ALA A 15 -14.33 -10.07 9.19
N GLY A 16 -14.25 -8.81 9.63
CA GLY A 16 -15.41 -8.00 10.00
C GLY A 16 -15.81 -6.94 8.98
N SER A 17 -15.04 -6.75 7.90
CA SER A 17 -15.13 -5.58 7.02
C SER A 17 -16.00 -5.72 5.75
N GLY A 18 -16.80 -6.77 5.60
CA GLY A 18 -17.57 -7.01 4.36
C GLY A 18 -16.93 -8.05 3.45
N ASP A 19 -17.56 -8.32 2.30
CA ASP A 19 -17.18 -9.43 1.42
C ASP A 19 -15.69 -9.34 1.05
N THR A 20 -15.00 -10.47 0.95
CA THR A 20 -13.53 -10.51 0.74
C THR A 20 -13.12 -9.72 -0.51
N ASP A 21 -14.03 -9.65 -1.47
CA ASP A 21 -13.89 -8.91 -2.71
C ASP A 21 -13.85 -7.38 -2.50
N GLU A 22 -14.60 -6.82 -1.55
CA GLU A 22 -14.58 -5.38 -1.24
C GLU A 22 -13.25 -4.97 -0.60
N VAL A 23 -12.76 -5.82 0.31
CA VAL A 23 -11.47 -5.63 0.97
C VAL A 23 -10.30 -5.70 -0.02
N VAL A 24 -10.36 -6.67 -0.95
CA VAL A 24 -9.35 -6.81 -2.01
C VAL A 24 -9.42 -5.63 -2.97
N ALA A 25 -10.63 -5.16 -3.30
CA ALA A 25 -10.80 -3.98 -4.14
C ALA A 25 -10.20 -2.72 -3.51
N GLU A 26 -10.46 -2.48 -2.23
CA GLU A 26 -9.89 -1.34 -1.50
C GLU A 26 -8.35 -1.42 -1.43
N ALA A 27 -7.81 -2.63 -1.17
CA ALA A 27 -6.37 -2.85 -1.14
C ALA A 27 -5.71 -2.57 -2.51
N TRP A 28 -6.33 -2.98 -3.61
CA TRP A 28 -5.85 -2.69 -4.95
C TRP A 28 -5.94 -1.20 -5.31
N GLN A 29 -7.01 -0.52 -4.89
CA GLN A 29 -7.13 0.93 -5.10
C GLN A 29 -6.04 1.69 -4.34
N ALA A 30 -5.78 1.33 -3.08
CA ALA A 30 -4.71 1.92 -2.28
C ALA A 30 -3.32 1.66 -2.90
N GLN A 31 -3.09 0.46 -3.43
CA GLN A 31 -1.85 0.11 -4.13
C GLN A 31 -1.68 0.96 -5.42
N ALA A 32 -2.71 1.05 -6.25
CA ALA A 32 -2.66 1.85 -7.48
C ALA A 32 -2.42 3.34 -7.19
N LEU A 33 -3.06 3.88 -6.15
CA LEU A 33 -2.85 5.26 -5.70
C LEU A 33 -1.41 5.49 -5.22
N ALA A 34 -0.87 4.58 -4.40
CA ALA A 34 0.51 4.65 -3.95
C ALA A 34 1.49 4.64 -5.13
N GLN A 35 1.29 3.75 -6.11
CA GLN A 35 2.12 3.68 -7.32
C GLN A 35 2.07 4.99 -8.13
N ALA A 36 0.87 5.57 -8.32
CA ALA A 36 0.70 6.81 -9.07
C ALA A 36 1.36 8.01 -8.38
N ILE A 37 1.17 8.15 -7.06
CA ILE A 37 1.77 9.22 -6.26
C ILE A 37 3.29 9.08 -6.20
N GLY A 38 3.79 7.86 -5.93
CA GLY A 38 5.22 7.56 -5.90
C GLY A 38 5.88 7.90 -7.23
N SER A 39 5.29 7.48 -8.35
CA SER A 39 5.81 7.77 -9.70
C SER A 39 5.90 9.27 -9.96
N ARG A 40 4.88 10.03 -9.55
CA ARG A 40 4.85 11.49 -9.70
C ARG A 40 5.94 12.18 -8.87
N PHE A 41 6.16 11.76 -7.63
CA PHE A 41 7.20 12.33 -6.77
C PHE A 41 8.62 11.90 -7.17
N ALA A 42 8.81 10.69 -7.69
CA ALA A 42 10.09 10.24 -8.22
C ALA A 42 10.58 11.13 -9.37
N VAL A 43 9.66 11.62 -10.21
CA VAL A 43 9.97 12.48 -11.37
C VAL A 43 10.02 13.96 -11.00
N SER A 44 9.02 14.47 -10.29
CA SER A 44 8.81 15.91 -10.09
C SER A 44 9.00 16.38 -8.65
N GLY A 45 9.31 15.47 -7.73
CA GLY A 45 9.43 15.78 -6.31
C GLY A 45 10.76 16.45 -5.93
N PRO A 46 10.84 16.98 -4.70
CA PRO A 46 12.10 17.44 -4.10
C PRO A 46 13.16 16.35 -4.18
N PRO A 47 14.43 16.67 -4.54
CA PRO A 47 15.49 15.68 -4.70
C PRO A 47 15.65 14.73 -3.50
N GLU A 48 15.43 15.23 -2.29
CA GLU A 48 15.59 14.51 -1.03
C GLU A 48 14.55 13.39 -0.86
N LEU A 49 13.38 13.52 -1.50
CA LEU A 49 12.26 12.58 -1.37
C LEU A 49 12.19 11.57 -2.54
N ARG A 50 12.97 11.75 -3.61
CA ARG A 50 12.86 10.90 -4.81
C ARG A 50 13.21 9.45 -4.55
N GLY A 51 14.19 9.19 -3.68
CA GLY A 51 14.59 7.82 -3.31
C GLY A 51 13.46 7.06 -2.60
N GLU A 52 12.79 7.71 -1.65
CA GLU A 52 11.63 7.13 -0.97
C GLU A 52 10.43 6.94 -1.92
N ALA A 53 10.20 7.91 -2.82
CA ALA A 53 9.13 7.83 -3.81
C ALA A 53 9.35 6.69 -4.82
N LEU A 54 10.60 6.42 -5.22
CA LEU A 54 10.97 5.26 -6.03
C LEU A 54 10.67 3.96 -5.27
N GLY A 55 11.12 3.85 -4.01
CA GLY A 55 10.86 2.67 -3.18
C GLY A 55 9.36 2.38 -2.99
N LEU A 56 8.55 3.43 -2.82
CA LEU A 56 7.10 3.32 -2.71
C LEU A 56 6.45 2.85 -4.03
N THR A 57 6.93 3.34 -5.17
CA THR A 57 6.47 2.91 -6.50
C THR A 57 6.79 1.44 -6.76
N GLU A 58 8.02 1.01 -6.47
CA GLU A 58 8.45 -0.37 -6.65
C GLU A 58 7.67 -1.34 -5.77
N LEU A 59 7.41 -0.96 -4.52
CA LEU A 59 6.64 -1.78 -3.59
C LEU A 59 5.18 -1.91 -4.03
N ALA A 60 4.58 -0.83 -4.53
CA ALA A 60 3.24 -0.82 -5.05
C ALA A 60 3.10 -1.53 -6.42
N GLY A 61 4.17 -1.64 -7.22
CA GLY A 61 4.13 -2.30 -8.54
C GLY A 61 4.22 -3.84 -8.52
N ARG A 62 4.54 -4.47 -7.37
CA ARG A 62 4.78 -5.92 -7.26
C ARG A 62 3.52 -6.79 -7.13
N GLY A 63 2.33 -6.20 -7.09
CA GLY A 63 1.06 -6.91 -6.92
C GLY A 63 0.22 -7.09 -8.18
N CYS A 64 0.79 -6.83 -9.36
CA CYS A 64 0.14 -6.97 -10.68
C CYS A 64 0.57 -8.27 -11.38
#